data_AF-A0A126RQ59-F1
#
_entry.id   AF-A0A126RQ59-F1
#
_cell.length_a   1.000
_cell.length_b   1.000
_cell.length_c   1.000
_cell.angle_alpha   90.00
_cell.angle_beta   90.00
_cell.angle_gamma   90.00
#
_symmetry.space_group_name_H-M   'P 1'
#
loop_
_entity.id
_entity.type
_entity.pdbx_description
1 polymer ?
#
loop_
_entity_poly.entity_id
_entity_poly.type
_entity_poly.pdbx_seq_one_letter_code
_entity_poly.pdbx_strand_id
1 'polypeptide(L)' 'MSVTSDFYLARVAQCAREAGETDLANVRDRCLRAKAAWQAMADRVLMGEADRKKQAADKAAHQERLFG' A
#
# COMPACT_ATOMS: atom_id res chain seq x y z
N MET A 1 -4.20 8.34 -14.61
CA MET A 1 -3.37 8.43 -13.39
C MET A 1 -3.59 7.16 -12.59
N SER A 2 -2.54 6.37 -12.33
CA SER A 2 -2.64 5.16 -11.51
C SER A 2 -2.60 5.54 -10.03
N VAL A 3 -3.45 4.94 -9.21
CA VAL A 3 -3.39 5.09 -7.75
C VAL A 3 -2.22 4.25 -7.23
N THR A 4 -1.30 4.88 -6.50
CA THR A 4 -0.10 4.23 -5.93
C THR A 4 -0.34 3.72 -4.51
N SER A 5 0.56 2.87 -4.01
CA SER A 5 0.54 2.41 -2.62
C SER A 5 0.56 3.60 -1.63
N ASP A 6 1.33 4.65 -1.93
CA ASP A 6 1.40 5.88 -1.12
C ASP A 6 0.04 6.54 -0.88
N PHE A 7 -0.84 6.57 -1.88
CA PHE A 7 -2.18 7.14 -1.72
C PHE A 7 -3.00 6.36 -0.70
N TYR A 8 -2.96 5.03 -0.77
CA TYR A 8 -3.67 4.18 0.18
C TYR A 8 -3.06 4.26 1.58
N LEU A 9 -1.73 4.32 1.69
CA LEU A 9 -1.03 4.51 2.96
C LEU A 9 -1.36 5.87 3.60
N ALA A 10 -1.51 6.93 2.81
CA ALA A 10 -1.97 8.23 3.32
C ALA A 10 -3.38 8.14 3.92
N ARG A 11 -4.29 7.37 3.31
CA ARG A 11 -5.64 7.11 3.86
C ARG A 11 -5.60 6.25 5.11
N VAL A 12 -4.74 5.23 5.18
CA VAL A 12 -4.49 4.46 6.41
C VAL A 12 -4.07 5.37 7.56
N ALA A 13 -3.09 6.26 7.32
CA ALA A 13 -2.61 7.20 8.32
C ALA A 13 -3.70 8.18 8.76
N GLN A 14 -4.50 8.69 7.82
CA GLN A 14 -5.63 9.56 8.12
C GLN A 14 -6.64 8.88 9.05
N CYS A 15 -7.12 7.68 8.68
CA CYS A 15 -8.09 6.95 9.49
C CYS A 15 -7.53 6.58 10.88
N ALA A 16 -6.22 6.31 10.98
CA ALA A 16 -5.58 6.04 12.27
C ALA A 16 -5.58 7.28 13.18
N ARG A 17 -5.30 8.48 12.64
CA ARG A 17 -5.39 9.73 13.39
C ARG A 17 -6.82 10.01 13.86
N GLU A 18 -7.79 9.95 12.95
CA GLU A 18 -9.20 10.19 13.27
C GLU A 18 -9.73 9.24 14.37
N ALA A 19 -9.30 7.97 14.34
CA ALA A 19 -9.64 7.01 15.39
C ALA A 19 -9.02 7.35 16.77
N GLY A 20 -7.85 7.98 16.78
CA GLY A 20 -7.15 8.40 18.00
C GLY A 20 -7.63 9.73 18.57
N GLU A 21 -8.13 10.63 17.71
CA GLU A 21 -8.63 11.95 18.11
C GLU A 21 -10.08 11.92 18.62
N THR A 22 -10.83 10.86 18.33
CA THR A 22 -12.25 10.77 18.71
C THR A 22 -12.47 10.04 20.05
N ASP A 23 -13.28 10.65 20.91
CA ASP A 23 -13.77 10.03 22.15
C ASP A 23 -14.99 9.12 21.92
N LEU A 24 -15.59 9.17 20.73
CA LEU A 24 -16.78 8.41 20.40
C LEU A 24 -16.41 7.02 19.87
N ALA A 25 -16.77 5.97 20.61
CA ALA A 25 -16.45 4.59 20.26
C ALA A 25 -16.97 4.16 18.87
N ASN A 26 -18.18 4.58 18.52
CA ASN A 26 -18.77 4.29 17.19
C ASN A 26 -18.00 4.95 16.03
N VAL A 27 -17.46 6.16 16.24
CA VAL A 27 -16.62 6.84 15.26
C VAL A 27 -15.27 6.13 15.15
N ARG A 28 -14.67 5.78 16.29
CA ARG A 28 -13.41 5.03 16.35
C ARG A 28 -13.50 3.71 15.58
N ASP A 29 -14.54 2.92 15.83
CA ASP A 29 -14.76 1.63 15.16
C ASP A 29 -14.92 1.80 13.64
N ARG A 30 -15.66 2.83 13.21
CA ARG A 30 -15.82 3.15 11.79
C ARG A 30 -14.47 3.52 11.16
N CYS A 31 -13.68 4.37 11.81
CA CYS A 31 -12.35 4.77 11.33
C CYS A 31 -11.40 3.56 11.25
N LEU A 32 -11.43 2.66 12.24
CA LEU A 32 -10.61 1.44 12.22
C LEU A 32 -11.02 0.47 11.09
N ARG A 33 -12.31 0.31 10.82
CA ARG A 33 -12.80 -0.48 9.67
C ARG A 33 -12.36 0.13 8.34
N ALA A 34 -12.45 1.45 8.21
CA ALA A 34 -11.97 2.15 7.02
C ALA A 34 -10.45 1.99 6.86
N LYS A 35 -9.68 2.14 7.94
CA LYS A 35 -8.23 1.90 7.96
C LYS A 35 -7.89 0.51 7.43
N ALA A 36 -8.60 -0.52 7.90
CA ALA A 36 -8.37 -1.91 7.45
C ALA A 36 -8.65 -2.08 5.95
N ALA A 37 -9.71 -1.46 5.43
CA ALA A 37 -10.02 -1.50 4.00
C ALA A 37 -8.95 -0.80 3.16
N TRP A 38 -8.46 0.37 3.61
CA TRP A 38 -7.36 1.08 2.95
C TRP A 38 -6.05 0.29 2.98
N GLN A 39 -5.74 -0.34 4.12
CA GLN A 39 -4.55 -1.19 4.26
C GLN A 39 -4.59 -2.36 3.29
N ALA A 40 -5.72 -3.06 3.19
CA ALA A 40 -5.88 -4.18 2.26
C ALA A 40 -5.76 -3.77 0.77
N MET A 41 -5.99 -2.50 0.42
CA MET A 41 -5.71 -1.98 -0.92
C MET A 41 -4.24 -1.59 -1.10
N ALA A 42 -3.63 -0.97 -0.09
CA ALA A 42 -2.20 -0.67 -0.09
C ALA A 42 -1.38 -1.96 -0.28
N ASP A 43 -1.70 -3.01 0.47
CA ASP A 43 -1.01 -4.30 0.42
C ASP A 43 -1.08 -4.92 -0.99
N ARG A 44 -2.25 -4.88 -1.63
CA ARG A 44 -2.41 -5.38 -3.02
C ARG A 44 -1.54 -4.62 -4.01
N VAL A 45 -1.48 -3.29 -3.90
CA VAL A 45 -0.65 -2.48 -4.79
C VAL A 45 0.83 -2.74 -4.54
N LEU A 46 1.24 -2.82 -3.27
CA LEU A 46 2.62 -3.11 -2.88
C LEU A 46 3.09 -4.47 -3.40
N MET A 47 2.25 -5.50 -3.33
CA MET A 47 2.56 -6.81 -3.92
C MET A 47 2.82 -6.69 -5.42
N GLY A 48 1.95 -6.00 -6.16
CA GLY A 48 2.15 -5.79 -7.59
C GLY A 48 3.38 -4.94 -7.93
N GLU A 49 3.72 -3.94 -7.11
CA GLU A 49 4.95 -3.14 -7.25
C GLU A 49 6.20 -3.98 -7.01
N ALA A 50 6.19 -4.83 -5.97
CA ALA A 50 7.28 -5.73 -5.66
C ALA A 50 7.52 -6.76 -6.78
N ASP A 51 6.45 -7.35 -7.32
CA ASP A 51 6.55 -8.30 -8.42
C ASP A 51 7.12 -7.67 -9.69
N ARG A 52 6.71 -6.44 -10.02
CA ARG A 52 7.28 -5.69 -11.15
C ARG A 52 8.76 -5.40 -10.95
N LYS A 53 9.16 -4.99 -9.74
CA LYS A 53 10.57 -4.73 -9.40
C LYS A 53 11.41 -5.99 -9.52
N LYS A 54 10.90 -7.13 -9.05
CA LYS A 54 11.56 -8.43 -9.18
C LYS A 54 11.75 -8.82 -10.64
N GLN A 55 10.69 -8.75 -11.45
CA GLN A 55 10.77 -9.07 -12.88
C GLN A 55 11.75 -8.17 -13.63
N ALA A 56 11.81 -6.88 -13.29
CA ALA A 56 12.77 -5.96 -13.89
C ALA A 56 14.21 -6.34 -13.54
N ALA A 57 14.48 -6.72 -12.28
CA ALA A 57 15.80 -7.17 -11.84
C ALA A 57 16.20 -8.49 -12.52
N ASP A 58 15.29 -9.46 -12.60
CA ASP A 58 15.55 -10.75 -13.26
C ASP A 58 15.85 -10.56 -14.76
N LYS A 59 15.12 -9.66 -15.44
CA LYS A 59 15.39 -9.30 -16.84
C LYS A 59 16.74 -8.63 -17.02
N ALA A 60 17.09 -7.67 -16.16
CA ALA A 60 18.38 -6.99 -16.21
C ALA A 60 19.53 -7.99 -16.02
N ALA A 61 19.43 -8.87 -15.02
CA ALA A 61 20.41 -9.93 -14.78
C ALA A 61 20.52 -10.92 -15.94
N HIS A 62 19.41 -11.24 -16.61
CA HIS A 62 19.43 -12.08 -17.81
C HIS A 62 20.10 -11.37 -18.99
N GLN A 63 19.82 -10.08 -19.19
CA GLN A 63 20.47 -9.28 -20.23
C GLN A 63 21.98 -9.17 -19.99
N GLU A 64 22.41 -8.86 -18.77
CA GLU A 64 23.83 -8.80 -18.41
C GLU A 64 24.55 -10.13 -18.70
N ARG A 65 23.92 -11.29 -18.42
CA ARG A 65 24.49 -12.60 -18.74
C ARG A 65 24.56 -12.94 -20.23
N LEU A 66 23.69 -12.35 -21.05
CA LEU A 66 23.67 -12.58 -22.49
C LEU A 66 24.67 -11.69 -23.24
N PHE A 67 25.02 -10.54 -22.67
CA PHE A 67 25.87 -9.52 -23.31
C PHE A 67 27.24 -9.33 -22.65
N GLY A 68 27.55 -10.05 -21.56
CA GLY A 68 28.86 -10.10 -20.89
C GLY A 68 29.57 -11.41 -21.15
#